data_AF-A0AAN7UAF9-F1
#
_entry.id   AF-A0AAN7UAF9-F1
#
_cell.length_a   1.000
_cell.length_b   1.000
_cell.length_c   1.000
_cell.angle_alpha   90.00
_cell.angle_beta   90.00
_cell.angle_gamma   90.00
#
_symmetry.space_group_name_H-M   'P 1'
#
loop_
_entity.id
_entity.type
_entity.pdbx_description
1 polymer ?
#
loop_
_entity_poly.entity_id
_entity_poly.type
_entity_poly.pdbx_seq_one_letter_code
_entity_poly.pdbx_strand_id
1 'polypeptide(L)'
;MTGKQRIDWSIITTVTKMHFSKILAGVAMTSTVMAALTPQQIVDGIRLITQKSQALQAPAQSITVLNGPLIAIGQGPYPTIIAGFTDIVSTANTLIAQLPGTAPITKRSEADEREHPKDLIARGPDAQAVRAAFLNFVAVHQALLNILIGKAGLFSVVPVIGQPVATALRGVEGVVDSIAISLIQLIQDPTADITPDANSLDATLTLSIDVYDGLS
;
A
#
# COMPACT_ATOMS: atom_id res chain seq x y z
N MET A 1 46.81 -29.74 14.91
CA MET A 1 46.53 -28.67 13.94
C MET A 1 45.08 -28.80 13.50
N THR A 2 44.18 -28.00 14.06
CA THR A 2 42.78 -27.93 13.61
C THR A 2 42.23 -26.56 14.01
N GLY A 3 42.33 -25.61 13.07
CA GLY A 3 41.80 -24.27 13.22
C GLY A 3 40.29 -24.25 13.01
N LYS A 4 39.56 -23.76 14.01
CA LYS A 4 38.11 -23.54 13.93
C LYS A 4 37.89 -22.06 13.60
N GLN A 5 37.67 -21.74 12.32
CA GLN A 5 37.23 -20.40 11.91
C GLN A 5 35.87 -20.11 12.55
N ARG A 6 35.81 -19.08 13.40
CA ARG A 6 34.55 -18.55 13.93
C ARG A 6 34.01 -17.57 12.89
N ILE A 7 32.82 -17.84 12.37
CA ILE A 7 32.07 -16.91 11.52
C ILE A 7 31.61 -15.77 12.42
N ASP A 8 32.01 -14.54 12.07
CA ASP A 8 31.58 -13.33 12.75
C ASP A 8 30.21 -12.89 12.20
N TRP A 9 29.18 -13.04 13.03
CA TRP A 9 27.80 -12.71 12.68
C TRP A 9 27.49 -11.20 12.83
N SER A 10 28.47 -10.38 13.23
CA SER A 10 28.25 -8.94 13.44
C SER A 10 28.05 -8.13 12.16
N ILE A 11 28.18 -8.74 10.97
CA ILE A 11 28.14 -8.06 9.67
C ILE A 11 26.74 -8.16 9.01
N ILE A 12 25.79 -8.91 9.57
CA ILE A 12 24.47 -9.15 8.92
C ILE A 12 23.35 -8.20 9.40
N THR A 13 23.56 -7.38 10.43
CA THR A 13 22.51 -6.51 10.97
C THR A 13 22.67 -5.04 10.54
N THR A 14 22.40 -4.76 9.27
CA THR A 14 21.89 -3.45 8.85
C THR A 14 20.50 -3.65 8.24
N VAL A 15 19.52 -3.87 9.12
CA VAL A 15 18.12 -3.66 8.75
C VAL A 15 17.87 -2.18 8.98
N THR A 16 17.61 -1.45 7.90
CA THR A 16 17.19 -0.05 7.93
C THR A 16 16.06 0.12 8.94
N LYS A 17 16.29 1.03 9.88
CA LYS A 17 15.41 1.33 11.00
C LYS A 17 14.16 2.01 10.45
N MET A 18 13.03 1.31 10.39
CA MET A 18 11.74 1.94 10.09
C MET A 18 11.44 3.00 11.15
N HIS A 19 11.23 4.23 10.72
CA HIS A 19 10.87 5.35 11.59
C HIS A 19 9.39 5.25 11.96
N PHE A 20 9.09 4.50 13.02
CA PHE A 20 7.77 4.51 13.64
C PHE A 20 7.49 5.89 14.21
N SER A 21 6.73 6.70 13.47
CA SER A 21 6.24 8.00 13.94
C SER A 21 5.19 7.76 15.03
N LYS A 22 5.61 7.91 16.29
CA LYS A 22 4.76 7.75 17.46
C LYS A 22 3.89 9.00 17.64
N ILE A 23 2.66 8.97 17.16
CA ILE A 23 1.61 9.85 17.67
C ILE A 23 0.37 9.00 17.99
N LEU A 24 0.35 8.43 19.19
CA LEU A 24 -0.86 7.91 19.81
C LEU A 24 -1.32 8.92 20.86
N ALA A 25 -2.14 9.89 20.45
CA ALA A 25 -2.99 10.63 21.37
C ALA A 25 -4.28 9.82 21.52
N GLY A 26 -4.50 9.27 22.72
CA GLY A 26 -5.66 8.44 23.03
C GLY A 26 -6.96 9.24 22.97
N VAL A 27 -7.78 8.94 21.96
CA VAL A 27 -9.20 9.29 21.96
C VAL A 27 -9.96 8.07 22.45
N ALA A 28 -10.60 8.18 23.62
CA ALA A 28 -11.57 7.20 24.09
C ALA A 28 -12.83 7.32 23.21
N MET A 29 -12.90 6.53 22.14
CA MET A 29 -14.10 6.42 21.33
C MET A 29 -15.11 5.52 22.05
N THR A 30 -16.29 6.05 22.32
CA THR A 30 -17.48 5.24 22.61
C THR A 30 -17.63 4.22 21.49
N SER A 31 -17.42 2.93 21.79
CA SER A 31 -17.46 1.88 20.78
C SER A 31 -18.91 1.64 20.36
N THR A 32 -19.36 2.35 19.32
CA THR A 32 -20.40 1.81 18.46
C THR A 32 -19.89 0.44 18.02
N VAL A 33 -20.62 -0.63 18.36
CA VAL A 33 -20.26 -1.99 17.93
C VAL A 33 -20.40 -2.03 16.40
N MET A 34 -19.35 -1.61 15.70
CA MET A 34 -19.20 -1.85 14.27
C MET A 34 -19.08 -3.36 14.12
N ALA A 35 -19.86 -3.95 13.22
CA ALA A 35 -19.71 -5.36 12.91
C ALA A 35 -18.26 -5.58 12.40
N ALA A 36 -17.56 -6.54 13.01
CA ALA A 36 -16.23 -6.96 12.59
C ALA A 36 -16.23 -7.27 11.09
N LEU A 37 -15.22 -6.77 10.34
CA LEU A 37 -15.09 -7.16 8.94
C LEU A 37 -14.74 -8.64 8.83
N THR A 38 -15.39 -9.32 7.90
CA THR A 38 -14.94 -10.62 7.41
C THR A 38 -13.66 -10.45 6.59
N PRO A 39 -12.80 -11.47 6.50
CA PRO A 39 -11.66 -11.45 5.60
C PRO A 39 -12.04 -11.11 4.15
N GLN A 40 -13.23 -11.53 3.69
CA GLN A 40 -13.69 -11.26 2.33
C GLN A 40 -13.93 -9.77 2.09
N GLN A 41 -14.52 -9.08 3.06
CA GLN A 41 -14.71 -7.63 2.99
C GLN A 41 -13.36 -6.90 2.98
N ILE A 42 -12.35 -7.41 3.68
CA ILE A 42 -10.97 -6.87 3.63
C ILE A 42 -10.38 -7.06 2.22
N VAL A 43 -10.46 -8.27 1.67
CA VAL A 43 -10.00 -8.56 0.30
C VAL A 43 -10.66 -7.65 -0.72
N ASP A 44 -11.98 -7.47 -0.63
CA ASP A 44 -12.73 -6.65 -1.58
C ASP A 44 -12.40 -5.15 -1.41
N GLY A 45 -12.20 -4.69 -0.18
CA GLY A 45 -11.71 -3.34 0.10
C GLY A 45 -10.33 -3.09 -0.52
N ILE A 46 -9.37 -4.00 -0.33
CA ILE A 46 -8.04 -3.91 -0.93
C ILE A 46 -8.14 -3.92 -2.47
N ARG A 47 -8.94 -4.83 -3.04
CA ARG A 47 -9.14 -4.91 -4.50
C ARG A 47 -9.73 -3.63 -5.08
N LEU A 48 -10.64 -2.97 -4.37
CA LEU A 48 -11.18 -1.68 -4.81
C LEU A 48 -10.09 -0.61 -4.88
N ILE A 49 -9.21 -0.56 -3.88
CA ILE A 49 -8.05 0.34 -3.87
C ILE A 49 -7.09 -0.01 -5.02
N THR A 50 -6.85 -1.31 -5.27
CA THR A 50 -6.06 -1.78 -6.41
C THR A 50 -6.64 -1.33 -7.74
N GLN A 51 -7.95 -1.45 -7.94
CA GLN A 51 -8.62 -1.03 -9.18
C GLN A 51 -8.47 0.47 -9.43
N LYS A 52 -8.62 1.29 -8.38
CA LYS A 52 -8.38 2.74 -8.47
C LYS A 52 -6.94 3.05 -8.86
N SER A 53 -5.97 2.34 -8.29
CA SER A 53 -4.55 2.46 -8.66
C SER A 53 -4.32 2.08 -10.13
N GLN A 54 -4.90 0.97 -10.59
CA GLN A 54 -4.81 0.52 -11.99
C GLN A 54 -5.39 1.54 -12.96
N ALA A 55 -6.51 2.19 -12.61
CA ALA A 55 -7.17 3.19 -13.44
C ALA A 55 -6.30 4.44 -13.68
N LEU A 56 -5.37 4.75 -12.76
CA LEU A 56 -4.47 5.89 -12.89
C LEU A 56 -3.25 5.63 -13.78
N GLN A 57 -2.97 4.37 -14.13
CA GLN A 57 -1.81 4.05 -14.97
C GLN A 57 -1.92 4.65 -16.37
N ALA A 58 -3.11 4.62 -17.00
CA ALA A 58 -3.29 5.20 -18.33
C ALA A 58 -3.12 6.74 -18.34
N PRO A 59 -3.75 7.51 -17.42
CA PRO A 59 -3.42 8.93 -17.23
C PRO A 59 -1.92 9.18 -17.00
N ALA A 60 -1.27 8.41 -16.12
CA ALA A 60 0.16 8.55 -15.84
C ALA A 60 1.03 8.30 -17.08
N GLN A 61 0.69 7.31 -17.91
CA GLN A 61 1.41 7.04 -19.16
C GLN A 61 1.26 8.17 -20.19
N SER A 62 0.13 8.87 -20.19
CA SER A 62 -0.15 9.99 -21.11
C SER A 62 0.58 11.29 -20.74
N ILE A 63 1.33 11.31 -19.63
CA ILE A 63 2.21 12.41 -19.29
C ILE A 63 3.29 12.56 -20.38
N THR A 64 3.40 13.78 -20.91
CA THR A 64 4.42 14.20 -21.88
C THR A 64 4.94 15.58 -21.52
N VAL A 65 6.12 15.96 -22.04
CA VAL A 65 6.67 17.31 -21.88
C VAL A 65 5.75 18.42 -22.39
N LEU A 66 4.95 18.14 -23.44
CA LEU A 66 4.02 19.10 -24.03
C LEU A 66 2.82 19.40 -23.11
N ASN A 67 2.45 18.45 -22.25
CA ASN A 67 1.37 18.62 -21.28
C ASN A 67 1.84 19.33 -20.00
N GLY A 68 3.15 19.57 -19.82
CA GLY A 68 3.72 20.25 -18.65
C GLY A 68 3.13 21.64 -18.39
N PRO A 69 3.11 22.54 -19.39
CA PRO A 69 2.52 23.88 -19.23
C PRO A 69 1.01 23.86 -18.95
N LEU A 70 0.28 22.84 -19.41
CA LEU A 70 -1.17 22.74 -19.23
C LEU A 70 -1.58 22.57 -17.76
N ILE A 71 -0.69 22.08 -16.90
CA ILE A 71 -0.93 21.91 -15.46
C ILE A 71 -1.20 23.24 -14.79
N ALA A 72 -0.48 24.31 -15.19
CA ALA A 72 -0.62 25.64 -14.60
C ALA A 72 -2.04 26.22 -14.77
N ILE A 73 -2.81 25.73 -15.74
CA ILE A 73 -4.20 26.11 -15.98
C ILE A 73 -5.19 24.98 -15.65
N GLY A 74 -4.75 23.95 -14.91
CA GLY A 74 -5.59 22.84 -14.48
C GLY A 74 -5.96 21.85 -15.60
N GLN A 75 -5.19 21.81 -16.69
CA GLN A 75 -5.37 20.88 -17.80
C GLN A 75 -4.29 19.79 -17.83
N GLY A 76 -4.56 18.70 -18.54
CA GLY A 76 -3.64 17.58 -18.69
C GLY A 76 -3.86 16.44 -17.69
N PRO A 77 -2.93 15.48 -17.61
CA PRO A 77 -3.10 14.25 -16.84
C PRO A 77 -2.93 14.41 -15.32
N TYR A 78 -2.15 15.40 -14.87
CA TYR A 78 -1.82 15.57 -13.44
C TYR A 78 -3.04 15.88 -12.54
N PRO A 79 -3.97 16.78 -12.92
CA PRO A 79 -5.20 16.98 -12.15
C PRO A 79 -5.97 15.68 -11.92
N THR A 80 -6.09 14.83 -12.96
CA THR A 80 -6.74 13.52 -12.86
C THR A 80 -5.99 12.57 -11.91
N ILE A 81 -4.66 12.57 -11.96
CA ILE A 81 -3.82 11.73 -11.10
C ILE A 81 -3.95 12.15 -9.63
N ILE A 82 -3.87 13.45 -9.34
CA ILE A 82 -4.02 14.00 -7.98
C ILE A 82 -5.41 13.70 -7.42
N ALA A 83 -6.46 13.90 -8.21
CA ALA A 83 -7.81 13.55 -7.82
C ALA A 83 -7.96 12.04 -7.56
N GLY A 84 -7.35 11.21 -8.42
CA GLY A 84 -7.32 9.76 -8.26
C GLY A 84 -6.62 9.30 -6.98
N PHE A 85 -5.49 9.90 -6.62
CA PHE A 85 -4.82 9.62 -5.35
C PHE A 85 -5.68 10.03 -4.15
N THR A 86 -6.38 11.16 -4.25
CA THR A 86 -7.32 11.60 -3.20
C THR A 86 -8.47 10.60 -3.03
N ASP A 87 -8.98 10.03 -4.13
CA ASP A 87 -10.02 8.99 -4.10
C ASP A 87 -9.51 7.65 -3.53
N ILE A 88 -8.27 7.27 -3.85
CA ILE A 88 -7.57 6.14 -3.22
C ILE A 88 -7.49 6.34 -1.70
N VAL A 89 -7.03 7.51 -1.26
CA VAL A 89 -6.92 7.87 0.17
C VAL A 89 -8.27 7.80 0.87
N SER A 90 -9.32 8.37 0.26
CA SER A 90 -10.68 8.33 0.82
C SER A 90 -11.21 6.89 0.97
N THR A 91 -11.01 6.07 -0.07
CA THR A 91 -11.41 4.65 -0.06
C THR A 91 -10.64 3.85 0.99
N ALA A 92 -9.33 4.07 1.08
CA ALA A 92 -8.47 3.43 2.07
C ALA A 92 -8.84 3.82 3.49
N ASN A 93 -9.13 5.11 3.76
CA ASN A 93 -9.62 5.55 5.07
C ASN A 93 -10.94 4.89 5.47
N THR A 94 -11.83 4.64 4.50
CA THR A 94 -13.08 3.91 4.75
C THR A 94 -12.79 2.48 5.21
N LEU A 95 -11.87 1.78 4.55
CA LEU A 95 -11.44 0.44 4.95
C LEU A 95 -10.77 0.47 6.34
N ILE A 96 -9.82 1.40 6.55
CA ILE A 96 -9.09 1.56 7.82
C ILE A 96 -10.06 1.76 8.98
N ALA A 97 -11.08 2.61 8.82
CA ALA A 97 -12.06 2.87 9.86
C ALA A 97 -12.92 1.64 10.24
N GLN A 98 -12.96 0.62 9.39
CA GLN A 98 -13.73 -0.61 9.59
C GLN A 98 -12.89 -1.79 10.13
N LEU A 99 -11.56 -1.71 10.07
CA LEU A 99 -10.66 -2.75 10.59
C LEU A 99 -10.69 -2.92 12.13
N PRO A 100 -10.91 -1.88 12.95
CA PRO A 100 -11.04 -2.04 14.39
C PRO A 100 -12.17 -2.99 14.76
N GLY A 101 -11.87 -3.96 15.65
CA GLY A 101 -12.84 -4.96 16.08
C GLY A 101 -12.89 -6.22 15.20
N THR A 102 -12.15 -6.26 14.08
CA THR A 102 -11.97 -7.49 13.31
C THR A 102 -11.21 -8.55 14.14
N ALA A 103 -11.73 -9.76 14.16
CA ALA A 103 -11.08 -10.90 14.81
C ALA A 103 -9.79 -11.29 14.07
N PRO A 104 -8.83 -11.93 14.76
CA PRO A 104 -7.63 -12.45 14.12
C PRO A 104 -7.94 -13.32 12.90
N ILE A 105 -7.18 -13.10 11.82
CA ILE A 105 -7.26 -13.82 10.55
C ILE A 105 -6.22 -14.92 10.59
N THR A 106 -6.64 -16.14 10.87
CA THR A 106 -5.75 -17.30 10.94
C THR A 106 -5.71 -18.05 9.61
N LYS A 107 -4.76 -19.00 9.52
CA LYS A 107 -4.82 -20.05 8.51
C LYS A 107 -6.13 -20.84 8.68
N ARG A 108 -6.71 -21.32 7.59
CA ARG A 108 -7.82 -22.28 7.64
C ARG A 108 -7.37 -23.58 8.30
N SER A 109 -8.26 -24.21 9.07
CA SER A 109 -7.96 -25.50 9.70
C SER A 109 -7.90 -26.63 8.66
N GLU A 110 -7.01 -27.62 8.87
CA GLU A 110 -6.93 -28.79 7.99
C GLU A 110 -8.23 -29.62 7.97
N ALA A 111 -9.05 -29.56 9.04
CA ALA A 111 -10.33 -30.25 9.10
C ALA A 111 -11.36 -29.59 8.16
N ASP A 112 -11.43 -28.26 8.14
CA ASP A 112 -12.28 -27.52 7.20
C ASP A 112 -11.87 -27.73 5.74
N GLU A 113 -10.56 -27.86 5.47
CA GLU A 113 -10.05 -28.19 4.13
C GLU A 113 -10.45 -29.61 3.68
N ARG A 114 -10.54 -30.57 4.60
CA ARG A 114 -10.89 -31.97 4.32
C ARG A 114 -12.39 -32.21 4.18
N GLU A 115 -13.23 -31.46 4.87
CA GLU A 115 -14.71 -31.62 4.80
C GLU A 115 -15.33 -31.01 3.55
N HIS A 116 -14.67 -30.04 2.89
CA HIS A 116 -15.20 -29.36 1.70
C HIS A 116 -14.30 -29.44 0.44
N PRO A 117 -13.91 -30.65 -0.05
CA PRO A 117 -12.97 -30.79 -1.15
C PRO A 117 -13.56 -30.54 -2.55
N LYS A 118 -14.89 -30.45 -2.70
CA LYS A 118 -15.59 -30.36 -4.01
C LYS A 118 -16.59 -29.21 -4.15
N ASP A 119 -16.69 -28.34 -3.16
CA ASP A 119 -17.61 -27.22 -3.22
C ASP A 119 -16.98 -26.14 -4.12
N LEU A 120 -17.40 -26.07 -5.39
CA LEU A 120 -17.00 -25.08 -6.40
C LEU A 120 -17.37 -23.62 -6.04
N ILE A 121 -17.78 -23.36 -4.80
CA ILE A 121 -18.10 -22.03 -4.29
C ILE A 121 -16.87 -21.56 -3.51
N ALA A 122 -16.21 -20.50 -3.96
CA ALA A 122 -15.11 -19.87 -3.26
C ALA A 122 -15.56 -19.40 -1.86
N ARG A 123 -15.30 -20.21 -0.82
CA ARG A 123 -15.79 -19.96 0.54
C ARG A 123 -14.69 -19.31 1.38
N GLY A 124 -14.80 -18.00 1.60
CA GLY A 124 -14.11 -17.17 2.60
C GLY A 124 -12.58 -17.09 2.50
N PRO A 125 -11.96 -15.90 2.35
CA PRO A 125 -10.51 -15.82 2.27
C PRO A 125 -9.90 -16.09 3.65
N ASP A 126 -8.92 -16.97 3.65
CA ASP A 126 -7.99 -17.18 4.75
C ASP A 126 -6.94 -16.06 4.78
N ALA A 127 -6.03 -16.11 5.76
CA ALA A 127 -4.88 -15.21 5.80
C ALA A 127 -4.12 -15.13 4.46
N GLN A 128 -4.07 -16.23 3.69
CA GLN A 128 -3.39 -16.28 2.40
C GLN A 128 -4.10 -15.50 1.30
N ALA A 129 -5.43 -15.48 1.29
CA ALA A 129 -6.17 -14.71 0.32
C ALA A 129 -6.16 -13.19 0.64
N VAL A 130 -6.14 -12.81 1.92
CA VAL A 130 -5.86 -11.41 2.32
C VAL A 130 -4.46 -10.99 1.87
N ARG A 131 -3.45 -11.85 2.12
CA ARG A 131 -2.09 -11.65 1.61
C ARG A 131 -2.07 -11.52 0.10
N ALA A 132 -2.69 -12.43 -0.65
CA ALA A 132 -2.70 -12.38 -2.11
C ALA A 132 -3.33 -11.09 -2.65
N ALA A 133 -4.41 -10.60 -2.01
CA ALA A 133 -5.00 -9.32 -2.36
C ALA A 133 -4.02 -8.16 -2.12
N PHE A 134 -3.32 -8.16 -0.99
CA PHE A 134 -2.30 -7.17 -0.66
C PHE A 134 -1.10 -7.22 -1.64
N LEU A 135 -0.60 -8.41 -1.99
CA LEU A 135 0.48 -8.56 -2.98
C LEU A 135 0.09 -7.99 -4.35
N ASN A 136 -1.14 -8.26 -4.79
CA ASN A 136 -1.65 -7.72 -6.06
C ASN A 136 -1.80 -6.19 -5.99
N PHE A 137 -2.25 -5.66 -4.85
CA PHE A 137 -2.23 -4.22 -4.59
C PHE A 137 -0.82 -3.63 -4.72
N VAL A 138 0.17 -4.21 -4.02
CA VAL A 138 1.58 -3.80 -4.07
C VAL A 138 2.08 -3.77 -5.52
N ALA A 139 1.92 -4.86 -6.27
CA ALA A 139 2.40 -4.95 -7.64
C ALA A 139 1.78 -3.87 -8.56
N VAL A 140 0.46 -3.68 -8.51
CA VAL A 140 -0.26 -2.69 -9.33
C VAL A 140 0.09 -1.27 -8.93
N HIS A 141 0.22 -1.00 -7.63
CA HIS A 141 0.54 0.34 -7.13
C HIS A 141 2.00 0.70 -7.43
N GLN A 142 2.94 -0.22 -7.28
CA GLN A 142 4.34 -0.02 -7.71
C GLN A 142 4.44 0.23 -9.22
N ALA A 143 3.64 -0.46 -10.05
CA ALA A 143 3.62 -0.18 -11.48
C ALA A 143 3.19 1.27 -11.77
N LEU A 144 2.18 1.79 -11.08
CA LEU A 144 1.77 3.19 -11.17
C LEU A 144 2.90 4.14 -10.73
N LEU A 145 3.50 3.90 -9.56
CA LEU A 145 4.56 4.75 -9.02
C LEU A 145 5.80 4.77 -9.91
N ASN A 146 6.20 3.62 -10.46
CA ASN A 146 7.33 3.53 -11.38
C ASN A 146 7.09 4.30 -12.68
N ILE A 147 5.84 4.33 -13.19
CA ILE A 147 5.48 5.20 -14.31
C ILE A 147 5.70 6.67 -13.92
N LEU A 148 5.16 7.09 -12.78
CA LEU A 148 5.28 8.49 -12.32
C LEU A 148 6.74 8.90 -12.08
N ILE A 149 7.55 8.06 -11.45
CA ILE A 149 9.00 8.27 -11.27
C ILE A 149 9.67 8.50 -12.63
N GLY A 150 9.41 7.63 -13.62
CA GLY A 150 9.98 7.78 -14.96
C GLY A 150 9.52 9.06 -15.67
N LYS A 151 8.26 9.47 -15.45
CA LYS A 151 7.69 10.69 -16.05
C LYS A 151 8.15 11.97 -15.37
N ALA A 152 8.44 11.95 -14.08
CA ALA A 152 8.98 13.10 -13.37
C ALA A 152 10.33 13.57 -13.94
N GLY A 153 11.14 12.65 -14.47
CA GLY A 153 12.38 12.98 -15.19
C GLY A 153 12.20 13.86 -16.43
N LEU A 154 10.97 13.98 -16.96
CA LEU A 154 10.64 14.90 -18.06
C LEU A 154 10.55 16.37 -17.64
N PHE A 155 10.40 16.65 -16.34
CA PHE A 155 10.04 17.97 -15.82
C PHE A 155 11.11 18.59 -14.92
N SER A 156 12.36 18.13 -15.01
CA SER A 156 13.51 18.72 -14.29
C SER A 156 13.74 20.22 -14.54
N VAL A 157 12.97 20.83 -15.45
CA VAL A 157 13.04 22.23 -15.87
C VAL A 157 11.70 22.99 -15.72
N VAL A 158 10.62 22.38 -15.23
CA VAL A 158 9.29 23.03 -15.13
C VAL A 158 8.91 23.29 -13.66
N PRO A 159 8.92 24.55 -13.18
CA PRO A 159 9.08 24.87 -11.75
C PRO A 159 7.81 24.86 -10.85
N VAL A 160 6.75 24.09 -11.13
CA VAL A 160 5.49 24.24 -10.32
C VAL A 160 4.66 22.96 -10.13
N ILE A 161 5.15 21.77 -10.51
CA ILE A 161 4.32 20.55 -10.54
C ILE A 161 4.58 19.60 -9.38
N GLY A 162 5.71 19.75 -8.71
CA GLY A 162 6.19 18.81 -7.69
C GLY A 162 5.29 18.73 -6.46
N GLN A 163 5.08 19.86 -5.78
CA GLN A 163 4.40 19.89 -4.48
C GLN A 163 2.99 19.30 -4.47
N PRO A 164 2.09 19.60 -5.43
CA PRO A 164 0.74 19.03 -5.41
C PRO A 164 0.75 17.50 -5.52
N VAL A 165 1.65 16.95 -6.35
CA VAL A 165 1.78 15.49 -6.54
C VAL A 165 2.42 14.86 -5.30
N ALA A 166 3.51 15.43 -4.79
CA ALA A 166 4.16 14.96 -3.57
C ALA A 166 3.20 14.96 -2.37
N THR A 167 2.38 16.00 -2.23
CA THR A 167 1.34 16.06 -1.18
C THR A 167 0.32 14.93 -1.31
N ALA A 168 -0.16 14.66 -2.52
CA ALA A 168 -1.08 13.56 -2.76
C ALA A 168 -0.44 12.20 -2.45
N LEU A 169 0.82 12.00 -2.86
CA LEU A 169 1.59 10.77 -2.60
C LEU A 169 1.82 10.53 -1.11
N ARG A 170 2.15 11.57 -0.31
CA ARG A 170 2.24 11.45 1.16
C ARG A 170 0.92 11.01 1.80
N GLY A 171 -0.21 11.47 1.25
CA GLY A 171 -1.53 11.00 1.67
C GLY A 171 -1.71 9.50 1.42
N VAL A 172 -1.25 9.02 0.26
CA VAL A 172 -1.27 7.60 -0.11
C VAL A 172 -0.35 6.77 0.80
N GLU A 173 0.88 7.24 1.05
CA GLU A 173 1.83 6.62 1.98
C GLU A 173 1.21 6.40 3.36
N GLY A 174 0.59 7.44 3.94
CA GLY A 174 -0.03 7.33 5.26
C GLY A 174 -1.15 6.28 5.36
N VAL A 175 -1.98 6.12 4.32
CA VAL A 175 -3.03 5.09 4.31
C VAL A 175 -2.49 3.69 4.01
N VAL A 176 -1.45 3.58 3.17
CA VAL A 176 -0.78 2.30 2.90
C VAL A 176 -0.13 1.76 4.17
N ASP A 177 0.58 2.61 4.91
CA ASP A 177 1.18 2.26 6.20
C ASP A 177 0.13 1.78 7.20
N SER A 178 -0.98 2.53 7.31
CA SER A 178 -2.06 2.20 8.23
C SER A 178 -2.72 0.86 7.91
N ILE A 179 -2.94 0.58 6.62
CA ILE A 179 -3.46 -0.72 6.16
C ILE A 179 -2.44 -1.82 6.47
N ALA A 180 -1.17 -1.65 6.09
CA ALA A 180 -0.13 -2.64 6.29
C ALA A 180 0.02 -3.01 7.78
N ILE A 181 0.12 -2.00 8.65
CA ILE A 181 0.20 -2.19 10.11
C ILE A 181 -1.02 -2.97 10.63
N SER A 182 -2.23 -2.58 10.20
CA SER A 182 -3.46 -3.23 10.64
C SER A 182 -3.52 -4.70 10.19
N LEU A 183 -3.13 -4.98 8.94
CA LEU A 183 -3.11 -6.34 8.40
C LEU A 183 -2.04 -7.21 9.06
N ILE A 184 -0.85 -6.67 9.35
CA ILE A 184 0.20 -7.38 10.10
C ILE A 184 -0.30 -7.78 11.50
N GLN A 185 -1.11 -6.93 12.14
CA GLN A 185 -1.68 -7.24 13.46
C GLN A 185 -2.82 -8.26 13.39
N LEU A 186 -3.64 -8.21 12.33
CA LEU A 186 -4.78 -9.10 12.15
C LEU A 186 -4.38 -10.48 11.66
N ILE A 187 -3.38 -10.60 10.78
CA ILE A 187 -2.94 -11.87 10.23
C ILE A 187 -2.13 -12.64 11.28
N GLN A 188 -2.70 -13.76 11.75
CA GLN A 188 -2.05 -14.71 12.66
C GLN A 188 -1.73 -16.02 11.92
N ASP A 189 -1.07 -15.88 10.77
CA ASP A 189 -0.50 -16.97 9.99
C ASP A 189 0.93 -16.57 9.57
N PRO A 190 1.99 -17.22 10.10
CA PRO A 190 3.37 -16.88 9.77
C PRO A 190 3.72 -17.16 8.30
N THR A 191 2.94 -18.00 7.61
CA THR A 191 3.11 -18.26 6.17
C THR A 191 2.45 -17.20 5.30
N ALA A 192 1.72 -16.26 5.91
CA ALA A 192 1.06 -15.15 5.26
C ALA A 192 1.67 -13.79 5.64
N ASP A 193 2.96 -13.75 5.95
CA ASP A 193 3.68 -12.49 6.20
C ASP A 193 3.64 -11.57 4.95
N ILE A 194 3.26 -10.32 5.19
CA ILE A 194 3.18 -9.24 4.19
C ILE A 194 4.23 -8.14 4.42
N THR A 195 5.01 -8.23 5.50
CA THR A 195 5.98 -7.20 5.89
C THR A 195 7.00 -6.90 4.79
N PRO A 196 7.59 -7.89 4.08
CA PRO A 196 8.54 -7.59 3.00
C PRO A 196 7.92 -6.79 1.86
N ASP A 197 6.67 -7.10 1.51
CA ASP A 197 5.95 -6.44 0.42
C ASP A 197 5.49 -5.03 0.81
N ALA A 198 5.10 -4.84 2.08
CA ALA A 198 4.81 -3.52 2.63
C ALA A 198 6.06 -2.62 2.59
N ASN A 199 7.22 -3.12 3.03
CA ASN A 199 8.49 -2.37 3.00
C ASN A 199 8.93 -2.04 1.56
N SER A 200 8.70 -2.96 0.62
CA SER A 200 9.00 -2.74 -0.80
C SER A 200 8.13 -1.63 -1.39
N LEU A 201 6.84 -1.61 -1.06
CA LEU A 201 5.90 -0.58 -1.48
C LEU A 201 6.25 0.77 -0.87
N ASP A 202 6.51 0.83 0.43
CA ASP A 202 6.96 2.02 1.17
C ASP A 202 8.19 2.65 0.49
N ALA A 203 9.24 1.87 0.25
CA ALA A 203 10.44 2.37 -0.44
C ALA A 203 10.14 2.96 -1.84
N THR A 204 9.15 2.40 -2.56
CA THR A 204 8.74 2.92 -3.88
C THR A 204 7.94 4.22 -3.75
N LEU A 205 7.09 4.33 -2.72
CA LEU A 205 6.35 5.55 -2.40
C LEU A 205 7.31 6.67 -2.01
N THR A 206 8.23 6.41 -1.07
CA THR A 206 9.25 7.38 -0.66
C THR A 206 10.05 7.88 -1.86
N LEU A 207 10.54 6.98 -2.73
CA LEU A 207 11.26 7.38 -3.94
C LEU A 207 10.39 8.27 -4.85
N SER A 208 9.12 7.93 -5.03
CA SER A 208 8.20 8.74 -5.83
C SER A 208 7.99 10.13 -5.23
N ILE A 209 7.77 10.20 -3.90
CA ILE A 209 7.63 11.46 -3.17
C ILE A 209 8.88 12.33 -3.34
N ASP A 210 10.07 11.78 -3.09
CA ASP A 210 11.34 12.48 -3.18
C ASP A 210 11.57 13.06 -4.59
N VAL A 211 11.25 12.26 -5.61
CA VAL A 211 11.38 12.68 -7.02
C VAL A 211 10.46 13.86 -7.32
N TYR A 212 9.22 13.87 -6.84
CA TYR A 212 8.31 15.01 -7.05
C TYR A 212 8.63 16.21 -6.15
N ASP A 213 9.11 15.99 -4.92
CA ASP A 213 9.58 17.08 -4.06
C ASP A 213 10.75 17.82 -4.70
N GLY A 214 11.68 17.11 -5.36
CA GLY A 214 12.80 17.70 -6.09
C GLY A 214 12.40 18.55 -7.31
N LEU A 215 11.13 18.51 -7.74
CA LEU A 215 10.58 19.34 -8.84
C LEU A 215 9.87 20.62 -8.35
N SER A 216 10.03 20.94 -7.06
CA SER A 216 9.33 22.05 -6.39
C SER A 216 10.20 23.27 -6.14
#